data_AF-A0A422LUM0-F1
#
_entry.id   AF-A0A422LUM0-F1
#
_cell.length_a   1.000
_cell.length_b   1.000
_cell.length_c   1.000
_cell.angle_alpha   90.00
_cell.angle_beta   90.00
_cell.angle_gamma   90.00
#
_symmetry.space_group_name_H-M   'P 1'
#
loop_
_entity.id
_entity.type
_entity.pdbx_description
1 polymer ?
#
loop_
_entity_poly.entity_id
_entity_poly.type
_entity_poly.pdbx_seq_one_letter_code
_entity_poly.pdbx_strand_id
1 'polypeptide(L)'
;MRDKTWGESTMYLIASTVKWQNVSWYTNIKNRFSNGDVLKIDVANAKTYLNGSLDPTMHTIGNQWEQFELPPGDTEITITPSSWAQPFACEVEIREAWL
;
A
#
# COMPACT_ATOMS: atom_id res chain seq x y z
N MET A 1 4.83 -46.25 -16.46
CA MET A 1 5.49 -44.93 -16.37
C MET A 1 4.72 -44.02 -17.33
N ARG A 2 4.08 -42.94 -16.83
CA ARG A 2 3.27 -42.05 -17.68
C ARG A 2 4.19 -41.09 -18.41
N ASP A 3 4.17 -41.14 -19.73
CA ASP A 3 4.86 -40.21 -20.60
C ASP A 3 4.21 -38.82 -20.46
N LYS A 4 4.99 -37.80 -20.08
CA LYS A 4 4.55 -36.41 -19.99
C LYS A 4 5.14 -35.65 -21.17
N THR A 5 4.55 -35.83 -22.34
CA THR A 5 4.74 -34.90 -23.46
C THR A 5 3.92 -33.65 -23.18
N TRP A 6 4.54 -32.70 -22.49
CA TRP A 6 4.02 -31.34 -22.39
C TRP A 6 4.04 -30.75 -23.79
N GLY A 7 2.85 -30.55 -24.37
CA GLY A 7 2.73 -29.96 -25.69
C GLY A 7 3.39 -28.59 -25.71
N GLU A 8 4.48 -28.46 -26.45
CA GLU A 8 5.08 -27.16 -26.74
C GLU A 8 4.06 -26.36 -27.55
N SER A 9 3.51 -25.32 -26.93
CA SER A 9 2.62 -24.38 -27.62
C SER A 9 3.48 -23.29 -28.22
N THR A 10 3.75 -23.38 -29.52
CA THR A 10 4.47 -22.34 -30.26
C THR A 10 3.58 -21.12 -30.44
N MET A 11 3.93 -20.03 -29.75
CA MET A 11 3.28 -18.73 -29.95
C MET A 11 3.94 -17.99 -31.11
N TYR A 12 3.15 -17.72 -32.16
CA TYR A 12 3.58 -16.87 -33.27
C TYR A 12 3.11 -15.43 -33.01
N LEU A 13 4.05 -14.52 -32.75
CA LEU A 13 3.79 -13.09 -32.72
C LEU A 13 3.72 -12.58 -34.18
N ILE A 14 2.53 -12.64 -34.77
CA ILE A 14 2.33 -12.25 -36.18
C ILE A 14 2.33 -10.74 -36.42
N ALA A 15 2.04 -9.96 -35.39
CA ALA A 15 2.17 -8.51 -35.40
C ALA A 15 2.29 -7.98 -33.97
N SER A 16 3.19 -7.02 -33.77
CA SER A 16 3.19 -6.16 -32.59
C SER A 16 3.27 -4.72 -33.05
N THR A 17 2.64 -3.82 -32.30
CA THR A 17 2.73 -2.39 -32.56
C THR A 17 3.19 -1.72 -31.29
N VAL A 18 4.43 -1.22 -31.30
CA VAL A 18 4.97 -0.39 -30.23
C VAL A 18 4.72 1.06 -30.63
N LYS A 19 3.87 1.76 -29.86
CA LYS A 19 3.69 3.21 -30.00
C LYS A 19 4.48 3.90 -28.90
N TRP A 20 5.53 4.61 -29.29
CA TRP A 20 6.20 5.55 -28.41
C TRP A 20 5.33 6.80 -28.29
N GLN A 21 4.63 6.95 -27.16
CA GLN A 21 3.89 8.18 -26.88
C GLN A 21 4.85 9.19 -26.29
N ASN A 22 5.30 10.13 -27.12
CA ASN A 22 6.04 11.30 -26.65
C ASN A 22 5.02 12.31 -26.11
N VAL A 23 4.65 12.17 -24.83
CA VAL A 23 3.78 13.11 -24.11
C VAL A 23 4.64 14.16 -23.44
N SER A 24 4.51 15.43 -23.87
CA SER A 24 5.22 16.58 -23.31
C SER A 24 4.46 17.26 -22.16
N TRP A 25 3.58 16.54 -21.49
CA TRP A 25 2.81 17.07 -20.37
C TRP A 25 2.77 16.07 -19.22
N TYR A 26 2.95 16.59 -18.01
CA TYR A 26 2.79 15.84 -16.78
C TYR A 26 1.45 16.24 -16.19
N THR A 27 0.55 15.28 -15.96
CA THR A 27 -0.55 15.53 -15.02
C THR A 27 0.06 15.53 -13.63
N ASN A 28 0.01 16.70 -12.97
CA ASN A 28 0.28 16.77 -11.56
C ASN A 28 -0.84 16.03 -10.82
N ILE A 29 -0.57 14.81 -10.39
CA ILE A 29 -1.48 14.06 -9.53
C ILE A 29 -1.45 14.77 -8.19
N LYS A 30 -2.59 15.32 -7.77
CA LYS A 30 -2.70 15.97 -6.48
C LYS A 30 -2.24 14.99 -5.40
N ASN A 31 -1.43 15.47 -4.45
CA ASN A 31 -1.11 14.71 -3.26
C ASN A 31 -2.39 14.18 -2.62
N ARG A 32 -2.34 12.93 -2.18
CA ARG A 32 -3.50 12.26 -1.58
C ARG A 32 -4.00 12.97 -0.33
N PHE A 33 -3.09 13.60 0.40
CA PHE A 33 -3.36 14.38 1.61
C PHE A 33 -3.09 15.87 1.37
N SER A 34 -3.91 16.70 1.99
CA SER A 34 -3.78 18.14 2.10
C SER A 34 -3.27 18.51 3.51
N ASN A 35 -2.81 19.76 3.67
CA ASN A 35 -2.42 20.24 5.00
C ASN A 35 -3.61 20.20 5.97
N GLY A 36 -3.41 19.64 7.16
CA GLY A 36 -4.43 19.48 8.18
C GLY A 36 -5.26 18.20 8.07
N ASP A 37 -5.04 17.37 7.05
CA ASP A 37 -5.69 16.06 6.99
C ASP A 37 -5.17 15.14 8.11
N VAL A 38 -6.10 14.44 8.76
CA VAL A 38 -5.80 13.48 9.82
C VAL A 38 -6.21 12.09 9.36
N LEU A 39 -5.21 11.22 9.20
CA LEU A 39 -5.42 9.80 8.93
C LEU A 39 -5.36 9.03 10.25
N LYS A 40 -6.43 8.30 10.55
CA LYS A 40 -6.49 7.35 11.67
C LYS A 40 -6.55 5.93 11.12
N ILE A 41 -5.69 5.07 11.64
CA ILE A 41 -5.65 3.64 11.29
C ILE A 41 -6.12 2.87 12.53
N ASP A 42 -7.28 2.27 12.43
CA ASP A 42 -7.81 1.32 13.41
C ASP A 42 -7.37 -0.08 13.01
N VAL A 43 -6.21 -0.47 13.54
CA VAL A 43 -5.58 -1.76 13.26
C VAL A 43 -6.45 -2.92 13.74
N ALA A 44 -7.08 -2.80 14.92
CA ALA A 44 -7.88 -3.86 15.52
C ALA A 44 -9.09 -4.27 14.67
N ASN A 45 -9.71 -3.30 13.99
CA ASN A 45 -10.84 -3.55 13.09
C ASN A 45 -10.44 -3.55 11.61
N ALA A 46 -9.15 -3.39 11.29
CA ALA A 46 -8.65 -3.18 9.94
C ALA A 46 -9.45 -2.11 9.19
N LYS A 47 -9.61 -0.94 9.80
CA LYS A 47 -10.32 0.20 9.22
C LYS A 47 -9.43 1.43 9.20
N THR A 48 -9.69 2.27 8.21
CA THR A 48 -8.95 3.51 8.02
C THR A 48 -9.94 4.66 7.90
N TYR A 49 -9.62 5.78 8.54
CA TYR A 49 -10.46 6.96 8.59
C TYR A 49 -9.66 8.20 8.19
N LEU A 50 -10.13 8.91 7.19
CA LEU A 50 -9.58 10.20 6.78
C LEU A 50 -10.51 11.31 7.25
N ASN A 51 -10.00 12.22 8.10
CA ASN A 51 -10.77 13.31 8.69
C ASN A 51 -12.05 12.82 9.39
N GLY A 52 -11.99 11.63 10.00
CA GLY A 52 -13.12 10.99 10.69
C GLY A 52 -14.08 10.20 9.81
N SER A 53 -13.98 10.30 8.47
CA SER A 53 -14.78 9.48 7.55
C SER A 53 -14.07 8.18 7.22
N LEU A 54 -14.80 7.06 7.16
CA LEU A 54 -14.27 5.78 6.71
C LEU A 54 -13.72 5.94 5.28
N ASP A 55 -12.46 5.55 5.08
CA ASP A 55 -11.79 5.57 3.77
C ASP A 55 -11.05 4.24 3.51
N PRO A 56 -11.73 3.23 2.95
CA PRO A 56 -11.14 1.91 2.72
C PRO A 56 -10.07 1.92 1.61
N THR A 57 -9.90 3.03 0.89
CA THR A 57 -8.96 3.11 -0.23
C THR A 57 -7.49 3.06 0.24
N MET A 58 -7.24 3.11 1.55
CA MET A 58 -5.93 2.98 2.18
C MET A 58 -5.46 1.53 2.40
N HIS A 59 -6.32 0.54 2.09
CA HIS A 59 -5.97 -0.88 2.00
C HIS A 59 -5.31 -1.19 0.65
N THR A 60 -4.20 -0.54 0.37
CA THR A 60 -3.42 -0.77 -0.85
C THR A 60 -2.44 -1.94 -0.69
N ILE A 61 -2.01 -2.53 -1.80
CA ILE A 61 -0.95 -3.55 -1.83
C ILE A 61 0.27 -3.03 -1.05
N GLY A 62 0.72 -3.79 -0.05
CA GLY A 62 1.84 -3.44 0.83
C GLY A 62 1.44 -2.87 2.20
N ASN A 63 0.17 -2.49 2.39
CA ASN A 63 -0.37 -2.05 3.68
C ASN A 63 -1.29 -3.11 4.28
N GLN A 64 -0.71 -4.03 5.06
CA GLN A 64 -1.43 -5.17 5.66
C GLN A 64 -1.86 -4.84 7.09
N TRP A 65 -2.77 -3.86 7.24
CA TRP A 65 -3.27 -3.44 8.55
C TRP A 65 -3.92 -4.60 9.34
N GLU A 66 -4.55 -5.54 8.66
CA GLU A 66 -5.15 -6.75 9.23
C GLU A 66 -4.15 -7.69 9.91
N GLN A 67 -2.85 -7.55 9.58
CA GLN A 67 -1.77 -8.39 10.07
C GLN A 67 -0.81 -7.63 10.97
N PHE A 68 -1.10 -6.35 11.26
CA PHE A 68 -0.23 -5.55 12.10
C PHE A 68 -0.48 -5.91 13.57
N GLU A 69 0.37 -6.78 14.10
CA GLU A 69 0.40 -7.17 15.51
C GLU A 69 1.80 -6.97 16.07
N LEU A 70 1.88 -6.52 17.31
CA LEU A 70 3.15 -6.38 18.01
C LEU A 70 3.43 -7.70 18.74
N PRO A 71 4.53 -8.40 18.40
CA PRO A 71 4.89 -9.62 19.13
C PRO A 71 5.25 -9.28 20.58
N PRO A 72 5.07 -10.23 21.51
CA PRO A 72 5.53 -10.04 22.89
C PRO A 72 7.05 -9.86 22.92
N GLY A 73 7.51 -8.86 23.67
CA GLY A 73 8.92 -8.48 23.78
C GLY A 73 9.18 -7.07 23.27
N ASP A 74 10.44 -6.79 22.95
CA ASP A 74 10.87 -5.47 22.51
C ASP A 74 10.56 -5.27 21.02
N THR A 75 9.75 -4.25 20.71
CA THR A 75 9.46 -3.82 19.33
C THR A 75 9.80 -2.35 19.17
N GLU A 76 10.55 -2.03 18.10
CA GLU A 76 10.84 -0.65 17.72
C GLU A 76 9.90 -0.21 16.60
N ILE A 77 9.23 0.93 16.79
CA ILE A 77 8.36 1.54 15.78
C ILE A 77 9.02 2.82 15.29
N THR A 78 9.45 2.82 14.03
CA THR A 78 10.09 3.98 13.40
C THR A 78 9.13 4.67 12.46
N ILE A 79 8.94 5.98 12.68
CA ILE A 79 8.13 6.83 11.82
C ILE A 79 9.06 7.49 10.80
N THR A 80 9.00 7.01 9.55
CA THR A 80 9.85 7.52 8.47
C THR A 80 9.02 8.34 7.47
N PRO A 81 9.02 9.68 7.57
CA PRO A 81 8.45 10.51 6.52
C PRO A 81 9.26 10.36 5.22
N SER A 82 8.60 10.59 4.09
CA SER A 82 9.31 10.68 2.81
C SER A 82 10.26 11.89 2.82
N SER A 83 11.40 11.79 2.15
CA SER A 83 12.43 12.86 2.13
C SER A 83 11.95 14.18 1.53
N TRP A 84 10.87 14.14 0.76
CA TRP A 84 10.22 15.28 0.12
C TRP A 84 8.88 15.66 0.78
N ALA A 85 8.51 14.99 1.86
CA ALA A 85 7.32 15.31 2.65
C ALA A 85 7.67 16.30 3.78
N GLN A 86 6.70 17.11 4.17
CA GLN A 86 6.82 17.89 5.40
C GLN A 86 6.74 16.95 6.62
N PRO A 87 7.43 17.25 7.73
CA PRO A 87 7.25 16.53 8.98
C PRO A 87 5.78 16.54 9.39
N PHE A 88 5.30 15.41 9.90
CA PHE A 88 3.93 15.27 10.39
C PHE A 88 3.95 14.80 11.84
N ALA A 89 2.92 15.19 12.60
CA ALA A 89 2.69 14.64 13.92
C ALA A 89 2.12 13.23 13.79
N CYS A 90 2.68 12.28 14.54
CA CYS A 90 2.24 10.90 14.55
C CYS A 90 2.09 10.46 16.01
N GLU A 91 0.94 9.88 16.30
CA GLU A 91 0.62 9.30 17.59
C GLU A 91 0.33 7.82 17.39
N VAL A 92 0.86 6.99 18.29
CA VAL A 92 0.67 5.53 18.27
C VAL A 92 0.10 5.13 19.62
N GLU A 93 -1.05 4.48 19.60
CA GLU A 93 -1.68 3.91 20.78
C GLU A 93 -1.47 2.39 20.78
N ILE A 94 -0.85 1.87 21.82
CA ILE A 94 -0.61 0.43 22.00
C ILE A 94 -1.56 -0.07 23.08
N ARG A 95 -2.21 -1.20 22.79
CA ARG A 95 -3.07 -1.89 23.75
C ARG A 95 -2.59 -3.33 23.93
N GLU A 96 -2.33 -3.71 25.17
CA GLU A 96 -1.99 -5.08 25.52
C GLU A 96 -3.22 -5.99 25.37
N ALA A 97 -3.00 -7.16 24.77
CA ALA A 97 -3.98 -8.22 24.63
C ALA A 97 -3.54 -9.41 25.50
N TRP A 98 -4.46 -9.93 26.31
CA TRP A 98 -4.22 -11.03 27.24
C TRP A 98 -5.15 -12.19 26.89
N LEU A 99 -4.70 -13.44 27.15
CA LEU A 99 -5.51 -14.66 27.07
C LEU A 99 -6.07 -15.03 28.45
#